data_AF-A0A1D3SNS2-F1
#
_entry.id   AF-A0A1D3SNS2-F1
#
_cell.length_a   1.000
_cell.length_b   1.000
_cell.length_c   1.000
_cell.angle_alpha   90.00
_cell.angle_beta   90.00
_cell.angle_gamma   90.00
#
_symmetry.space_group_name_H-M   'P 1'
#
loop_
_entity.id
_entity.type
_entity.pdbx_description
1 polymer ?
#
loop_
_entity_poly.entity_id
_entity_poly.type
_entity_poly.pdbx_seq_one_letter_code
_entity_poly.pdbx_strand_id
1 'polypeptide(L)'
;MVELSEIEATYYLNIALREAEKSLHKELKEMPIFCLLINEKREIISSSYNYTNESKNGCRHCELIAIDKYIYGENYEKMKNLNLIKCFNNDRNDIENSIMSYFMNPYIFQKINETNGCIYINENGTDETQKENYLSNQKYTDSNNDSYLNITEKEVDVKKKIEKLKNCCIVVTCEPCIMCVYAIKLVGIKNIYFCCLNERFGGCGSVLSLQKIYDINVNYIECDQLTKRSISLMKSFYRAGNPSAPEEKRKRALS
;
A
#
# COMPACT_ATOMS: atom_id res chain seq x y z
N MET A 1 2.92 18.07 2.71
CA MET A 1 2.40 16.92 3.48
C MET A 1 1.04 17.24 4.07
N VAL A 2 0.09 16.35 3.85
CA VAL A 2 -1.29 16.49 4.30
C VAL A 2 -1.46 16.11 5.77
N GLU A 3 -2.03 17.01 6.57
CA GLU A 3 -2.39 16.77 7.98
C GLU A 3 -3.89 17.02 8.14
N LEU A 4 -4.60 16.05 8.72
CA LEU A 4 -6.05 16.08 8.89
C LEU A 4 -6.38 16.61 10.29
N SER A 5 -7.34 17.51 10.38
CA SER A 5 -7.99 17.79 11.67
C SER A 5 -8.72 16.54 12.17
N GLU A 6 -9.02 16.50 13.46
CA GLU A 6 -9.77 15.39 14.07
C GLU A 6 -11.14 15.17 13.40
N ILE A 7 -11.81 16.26 12.98
CA ILE A 7 -13.09 16.22 12.26
C ILE A 7 -12.93 15.56 10.89
N GLU A 8 -11.90 15.93 10.13
CA GLU A 8 -11.61 15.34 8.83
C GLU A 8 -11.21 13.86 8.97
N ALA A 9 -10.33 13.55 9.93
CA ALA A 9 -9.92 12.17 10.20
C ALA A 9 -11.14 11.30 10.56
N THR A 10 -12.04 11.80 11.41
CA THR A 10 -13.31 11.15 11.78
C THR A 10 -14.21 10.93 10.56
N TYR A 11 -14.29 11.90 9.64
CA TYR A 11 -15.03 11.76 8.39
C TYR A 11 -14.48 10.63 7.51
N TYR A 12 -13.16 10.59 7.27
CA TYR A 12 -12.53 9.53 6.48
C TYR A 12 -12.62 8.16 7.16
N LEU A 13 -12.48 8.09 8.49
CA LEU A 13 -12.64 6.84 9.25
C LEU A 13 -14.06 6.29 9.13
N ASN A 14 -15.08 7.16 9.10
CA ASN A 14 -16.45 6.75 8.84
C ASN A 14 -16.63 6.13 7.44
N ILE A 15 -16.00 6.71 6.42
CA ILE A 15 -15.97 6.14 5.06
C ILE A 15 -15.29 4.77 5.09
N ALA A 16 -14.09 4.69 5.67
CA ALA A 16 -13.31 3.45 5.74
C ALA A 16 -14.08 2.33 6.47
N LEU A 17 -14.80 2.65 7.56
CA LEU A 17 -15.61 1.67 8.29
C LEU A 17 -16.83 1.18 7.49
N ARG A 18 -17.46 2.04 6.68
CA ARG A 18 -18.54 1.62 5.77
C ARG A 18 -18.02 0.67 4.69
N GLU A 19 -16.82 0.89 4.18
CA GLU A 19 -16.19 -0.03 3.23
C GLU A 19 -15.74 -1.34 3.90
N ALA A 20 -15.21 -1.28 5.13
CA ALA A 20 -14.85 -2.46 5.91
C ALA A 20 -16.05 -3.37 6.20
N GLU A 21 -17.25 -2.81 6.39
CA GLU A 21 -18.49 -3.59 6.54
C GLU A 21 -18.81 -4.43 5.31
N LYS A 22 -18.53 -3.91 4.10
CA LYS A 22 -18.77 -4.65 2.86
C LYS A 22 -17.90 -5.90 2.77
N SER A 23 -16.68 -5.88 3.33
CA SER A 23 -15.82 -7.07 3.32
C SER A 23 -16.29 -8.18 4.26
N LEU A 24 -17.08 -7.84 5.28
CA LEU A 24 -17.73 -8.79 6.19
C LEU A 24 -18.95 -9.46 5.52
N HIS A 25 -19.70 -8.71 4.71
CA HIS A 25 -20.89 -9.21 4.02
C HIS A 25 -20.53 -10.01 2.75
N LYS A 26 -20.49 -11.34 2.91
CA LYS A 26 -20.66 -12.39 1.89
C LYS A 26 -19.59 -12.62 0.80
N GLU A 27 -18.69 -11.69 0.44
CA GLU A 27 -17.84 -11.92 -0.76
C GLU A 27 -16.35 -12.19 -0.52
N LEU A 28 -15.71 -11.57 0.50
CA LEU A 28 -14.24 -11.53 0.55
C LEU A 28 -13.61 -12.50 1.56
N LYS A 29 -14.29 -12.84 2.66
CA LYS A 29 -13.71 -13.67 3.75
C LYS A 29 -12.35 -13.17 4.26
N GLU A 30 -12.15 -11.85 4.27
CA GLU A 30 -10.92 -11.20 4.72
C GLU A 30 -11.17 -10.44 6.02
N MET A 31 -10.10 -10.21 6.78
CA MET A 31 -10.15 -9.38 7.99
C MET A 31 -10.72 -7.98 7.64
N PRO A 32 -11.79 -7.49 8.30
CA PRO A 32 -12.48 -6.26 7.92
C PRO A 32 -11.74 -5.01 8.41
N ILE A 33 -10.54 -4.81 7.88
CA ILE A 33 -9.73 -3.60 8.04
C ILE A 33 -9.66 -2.93 6.67
N PHE A 34 -9.88 -1.63 6.65
CA PHE A 34 -9.89 -0.84 5.43
C PHE A 34 -8.97 0.36 5.56
N CYS A 35 -8.25 0.67 4.47
CA CYS A 35 -7.29 1.75 4.38
C CYS A 35 -7.68 2.71 3.26
N LEU A 36 -7.52 4.00 3.52
CA LEU A 36 -7.60 5.09 2.56
C LEU A 36 -6.24 5.79 2.48
N LEU A 37 -5.80 6.09 1.27
CA LEU A 37 -4.66 6.96 1.00
C LEU A 37 -5.20 8.31 0.53
N ILE A 38 -4.88 9.37 1.28
CA ILE A 38 -5.39 10.73 1.04
C ILE A 38 -4.26 11.64 0.59
N ASN A 39 -4.47 12.40 -0.48
CA ASN A 39 -3.50 13.37 -0.98
C ASN A 39 -3.65 14.76 -0.32
N GLU A 40 -2.75 15.68 -0.66
CA GLU A 40 -2.76 17.07 -0.20
C GLU A 40 -4.01 17.88 -0.58
N LYS A 41 -4.77 17.44 -1.59
CA LYS A 41 -6.05 18.03 -2.01
C LYS A 41 -7.25 17.43 -1.28
N ARG A 42 -7.04 16.59 -0.26
CA ARG A 42 -8.10 15.88 0.48
C ARG A 42 -8.88 14.87 -0.40
N GLU A 43 -8.27 14.38 -1.46
CA GLU A 43 -8.86 13.37 -2.34
C GLU A 43 -8.40 11.98 -1.92
N ILE A 44 -9.32 11.01 -1.93
CA ILE A 44 -8.99 9.59 -1.77
C ILE A 44 -8.39 9.11 -3.09
N ILE A 45 -7.06 8.94 -3.12
CA ILE A 45 -6.32 8.54 -4.33
C ILE A 45 -6.10 7.03 -4.43
N SER A 46 -6.28 6.30 -3.34
CA SER A 46 -6.25 4.84 -3.31
C SER A 46 -6.96 4.31 -2.07
N SER A 47 -7.47 3.08 -2.16
CA SER A 47 -8.09 2.39 -1.04
C SER A 47 -8.08 0.87 -1.18
N SER A 48 -8.16 0.16 -0.06
CA SER A 48 -8.20 -1.30 -0.04
C SER A 48 -8.65 -1.89 1.27
N TYR A 49 -9.03 -3.17 1.20
CA TYR A 49 -9.20 -4.11 2.29
C TYR A 49 -8.03 -5.11 2.32
N ASN A 50 -7.89 -5.87 3.41
CA ASN A 50 -6.93 -6.98 3.49
C ASN A 50 -7.22 -8.04 2.42
N TYR A 51 -6.19 -8.63 1.83
CA TYR A 51 -6.35 -9.67 0.78
C TYR A 51 -5.45 -10.87 1.05
N THR A 52 -5.27 -11.20 2.33
CA THR A 52 -4.30 -12.20 2.81
C THR A 52 -4.69 -13.64 2.51
N ASN A 53 -5.98 -13.97 2.63
CA ASN A 53 -6.50 -15.32 2.43
C ASN A 53 -6.55 -15.65 0.94
N GLU A 54 -7.12 -14.75 0.13
CA GLU A 54 -7.29 -14.98 -1.30
C GLU A 54 -5.95 -15.00 -2.04
N SER A 55 -5.04 -14.08 -1.69
CA SER A 55 -3.69 -14.06 -2.29
C SER A 55 -2.74 -15.13 -1.75
N LYS A 56 -3.09 -15.81 -0.64
CA LYS A 56 -2.20 -16.70 0.12
C LYS A 56 -0.87 -16.02 0.51
N ASN A 57 -0.91 -14.71 0.76
CA ASN A 57 0.24 -13.90 1.10
C ASN A 57 -0.06 -13.05 2.34
N GLY A 58 0.58 -13.41 3.45
CA GLY A 58 0.39 -12.76 4.75
C GLY A 58 0.80 -11.29 4.81
N CYS A 59 1.49 -10.77 3.78
CA CYS A 59 1.84 -9.35 3.69
C CYS A 59 0.76 -8.50 2.99
N ARG A 60 -0.32 -9.10 2.44
CA ARG A 60 -1.36 -8.37 1.70
C ARG A 60 -2.36 -7.68 2.64
N HIS A 61 -1.84 -6.80 3.49
CA HIS A 61 -2.64 -5.91 4.32
C HIS A 61 -3.09 -4.68 3.53
N CYS A 62 -4.20 -4.09 3.94
CA CYS A 62 -4.87 -3.00 3.25
C CYS A 62 -3.96 -1.77 3.02
N GLU A 63 -3.02 -1.48 3.92
CA GLU A 63 -2.10 -0.35 3.84
C GLU A 63 -1.08 -0.54 2.70
N LEU A 64 -0.46 -1.73 2.63
CA LEU A 64 0.48 -2.08 1.56
C LEU A 64 -0.24 -2.15 0.22
N ILE A 65 -1.46 -2.70 0.19
CA ILE A 65 -2.26 -2.77 -1.03
C ILE A 65 -2.62 -1.35 -1.52
N ALA A 66 -2.96 -0.43 -0.62
CA ALA A 66 -3.34 0.94 -1.00
C ALA A 66 -2.15 1.66 -1.65
N ILE A 67 -0.95 1.48 -1.09
CA ILE A 67 0.31 1.99 -1.64
C ILE A 67 0.59 1.35 -3.00
N ASP A 68 0.54 0.02 -3.11
CA ASP A 68 0.79 -0.70 -4.36
C ASP A 68 -0.18 -0.28 -5.47
N LYS A 69 -1.48 -0.14 -5.16
CA LYS A 69 -2.50 0.33 -6.12
C LYS A 69 -2.18 1.73 -6.62
N TYR A 70 -1.74 2.63 -5.75
CA TYR A 70 -1.35 3.97 -6.15
C TYR A 70 -0.11 3.96 -7.05
N ILE A 71 0.91 3.21 -6.67
CA ILE A 71 2.17 3.11 -7.41
C ILE A 71 1.95 2.49 -8.79
N TYR A 72 1.30 1.34 -8.86
CA TYR A 72 1.11 0.61 -10.12
C TYR A 72 -0.08 1.08 -10.96
N GLY A 73 -1.03 1.81 -10.39
CA GLY A 73 -2.22 2.28 -11.09
C GLY A 73 -2.98 1.14 -11.76
N GLU A 74 -3.30 1.30 -13.05
CA GLU A 74 -3.99 0.30 -13.87
C GLU A 74 -3.26 -1.05 -13.96
N ASN A 75 -1.95 -1.06 -13.78
CA ASN A 75 -1.14 -2.27 -13.82
C ASN A 75 -1.19 -3.08 -12.52
N TYR A 76 -1.85 -2.59 -11.48
CA TYR A 76 -1.89 -3.24 -10.16
C TYR A 76 -2.27 -4.72 -10.23
N GLU A 77 -3.30 -5.11 -11.00
CA GLU A 77 -3.72 -6.52 -11.05
C GLU A 77 -2.64 -7.47 -11.58
N LYS A 78 -1.83 -7.00 -12.54
CA LYS A 78 -0.70 -7.75 -13.09
C LYS A 78 0.52 -7.72 -12.16
N MET A 79 0.66 -6.65 -11.39
CA MET A 79 1.83 -6.37 -10.53
C MET A 79 1.62 -6.70 -9.04
N LYS A 80 0.40 -7.07 -8.60
CA LYS A 80 0.03 -7.20 -7.17
C LYS A 80 0.85 -8.22 -6.37
N ASN A 81 1.50 -9.16 -7.04
CA ASN A 81 2.37 -10.15 -6.42
C ASN A 81 3.84 -9.73 -6.37
N LEU A 82 4.20 -8.61 -7.02
CA LEU A 82 5.54 -8.05 -7.17
C LEU A 82 5.75 -6.88 -6.20
N ASN A 83 5.39 -7.12 -4.94
CA ASN A 83 5.32 -6.12 -3.87
C ASN A 83 6.58 -5.23 -3.83
N LEU A 84 6.49 -3.99 -4.33
CA LEU A 84 7.63 -3.08 -4.48
C LEU A 84 8.30 -2.81 -3.14
N ILE A 85 7.49 -2.80 -2.08
CA ILE A 85 7.96 -2.52 -0.73
C ILE A 85 8.93 -3.60 -0.23
N LYS A 86 8.85 -4.84 -0.73
CA LYS A 86 9.85 -5.87 -0.41
C LYS A 86 11.25 -5.48 -0.89
N CYS A 87 11.35 -4.71 -1.97
CA CYS A 87 12.63 -4.30 -2.54
C CYS A 87 13.34 -3.29 -1.66
N PHE A 88 12.58 -2.49 -0.89
CA PHE A 88 13.12 -1.52 0.05
C PHE A 88 13.74 -2.17 1.30
N ASN A 89 13.45 -3.44 1.57
CA ASN A 89 14.01 -4.16 2.71
C ASN A 89 15.36 -4.80 2.34
N ASN A 90 16.40 -3.97 2.22
CA ASN A 90 17.79 -4.38 2.01
C ASN A 90 18.71 -3.73 3.05
N ASP A 91 19.96 -4.21 3.13
CA ASP A 91 20.96 -3.77 4.13
C ASP A 91 21.20 -2.26 4.16
N ARG A 92 20.89 -1.56 3.05
CA ARG A 92 21.06 -0.11 2.92
C ARG A 92 19.75 0.67 3.08
N ASN A 93 18.60 0.01 3.01
CA ASN A 93 17.24 0.58 2.95
C ASN A 93 17.14 1.80 2.01
N ASP A 94 17.96 1.85 0.95
CA ASP A 94 17.97 3.00 0.05
C ASP A 94 16.97 2.77 -1.08
N ILE A 95 16.03 3.71 -1.21
CA ILE A 95 14.90 3.60 -2.12
C ILE A 95 15.38 3.58 -3.58
N GLU A 96 16.41 4.35 -3.92
CA GLU A 96 16.84 4.57 -5.30
C GLU A 96 17.47 3.30 -5.92
N ASN A 97 18.43 2.68 -5.22
CA ASN A 97 19.04 1.43 -5.67
C ASN A 97 18.06 0.25 -5.55
N SER A 98 17.13 0.29 -4.60
CA SER A 98 16.05 -0.71 -4.50
C SER A 98 15.16 -0.69 -5.73
N ILE A 99 14.76 0.51 -6.17
CA ILE A 99 13.95 0.71 -7.37
C ILE A 99 14.73 0.25 -8.60
N MET A 100 15.97 0.70 -8.76
CA MET A 100 16.81 0.29 -9.89
C MET A 100 16.94 -1.24 -9.94
N SER A 101 17.26 -1.88 -8.81
CA SER A 101 17.37 -3.34 -8.71
C SER A 101 16.05 -4.05 -9.01
N TYR A 102 14.92 -3.47 -8.61
CA TYR A 102 13.59 -3.99 -8.90
C TYR A 102 13.29 -4.01 -10.41
N PHE A 103 13.53 -2.90 -11.10
CA PHE A 103 13.28 -2.80 -12.54
C PHE A 103 14.29 -3.59 -13.39
N MET A 104 15.51 -3.80 -12.89
CA MET A 104 16.52 -4.65 -13.53
C MET A 104 16.29 -6.15 -13.31
N ASN A 105 15.36 -6.55 -12.45
CA ASN A 105 15.06 -7.97 -12.23
C ASN A 105 14.42 -8.59 -13.49
N PRO A 106 14.98 -9.66 -14.08
CA PRO A 106 14.47 -10.23 -15.33
C PRO A 106 13.01 -10.68 -15.28
N TYR A 107 12.52 -11.14 -14.12
CA TYR A 107 11.11 -11.51 -13.95
C TYR A 107 10.19 -10.29 -13.95
N ILE A 108 10.62 -9.19 -13.33
CA ILE A 108 9.91 -7.92 -13.34
C ILE A 108 9.91 -7.32 -14.73
N PHE A 109 11.07 -7.33 -15.41
CA PHE A 109 11.23 -6.93 -16.81
C PHE A 109 10.23 -7.66 -17.71
N GLN A 110 10.15 -8.99 -17.60
CA GLN A 110 9.18 -9.79 -18.36
C GLN A 110 7.73 -9.40 -18.05
N LYS A 111 7.38 -9.28 -16.76
CA LYS A 111 6.02 -8.90 -16.33
C LYS A 111 5.62 -7.51 -16.82
N ILE A 112 6.54 -6.57 -16.81
CA ILE A 112 6.32 -5.22 -17.34
C ILE A 112 6.09 -5.26 -18.86
N ASN A 113 6.82 -6.07 -19.61
CA ASN A 113 6.58 -6.23 -21.05
C ASN A 113 5.22 -6.90 -21.35
N GLU A 114 4.79 -7.88 -20.54
CA GLU A 114 3.45 -8.48 -20.62
C GLU A 114 2.32 -7.47 -20.31
N THR A 115 2.64 -6.34 -19.67
CA THR A 115 1.65 -5.28 -19.40
C THR A 115 1.44 -4.34 -20.60
N ASN A 116 2.38 -4.27 -21.56
CA ASN A 116 2.35 -3.33 -22.70
C ASN A 116 1.61 -3.86 -23.94
N GLY A 117 0.29 -3.97 -23.82
CA GLY A 117 -0.65 -4.07 -24.95
C GLY A 117 -1.52 -2.81 -25.16
N CYS A 118 -1.24 -1.72 -24.45
CA CYS A 118 -1.96 -0.45 -24.61
C CYS A 118 -0.97 0.72 -24.65
N ILE A 119 -0.70 1.17 -25.87
CA ILE A 119 -0.02 2.44 -26.17
C ILE A 119 -1.10 3.51 -26.21
N TYR A 120 -0.96 4.58 -25.42
CA TYR A 120 -1.55 5.87 -25.78
C TYR A 120 -0.40 6.83 -26.06
N ILE A 121 -0.20 7.06 -27.36
CA ILE A 121 0.55 8.21 -27.87
C ILE A 121 -0.38 9.41 -27.67
N ASN A 122 0.13 10.51 -27.12
CA ASN A 122 -0.40 11.80 -27.51
C ASN A 122 0.76 12.72 -27.86
N GLU A 123 0.75 13.07 -29.14
CA GLU A 123 1.52 14.10 -29.80
C GLU A 123 1.30 15.44 -29.10
N ASN A 124 2.38 16.13 -28.73
CA ASN A 124 2.62 17.55 -28.98
C ASN A 124 3.77 18.09 -28.11
N GLY A 125 4.90 18.39 -28.75
CA GLY A 125 5.70 19.59 -28.46
C GLY A 125 6.74 19.54 -27.32
N THR A 126 8.00 19.31 -27.71
CA THR A 126 9.24 19.98 -27.25
C THR A 126 9.59 20.02 -25.76
N ASP A 127 10.67 19.34 -25.37
CA ASP A 127 11.96 19.99 -25.03
C ASP A 127 13.09 18.93 -25.00
N GLU A 128 14.17 19.16 -25.74
CA GLU A 128 15.16 18.17 -26.18
C GLU A 128 16.41 18.05 -25.28
N THR A 129 16.42 18.63 -24.08
CA THR A 129 17.71 18.93 -23.40
C THR A 129 18.11 18.06 -22.20
N GLN A 130 17.54 16.85 -22.01
CA GLN A 130 17.99 15.96 -20.90
C GLN A 130 18.32 14.52 -21.30
N LYS A 131 18.41 14.21 -22.60
CA LYS A 131 18.63 12.83 -23.09
C LYS A 131 20.11 12.39 -23.14
N GLU A 132 21.07 13.30 -23.05
CA GLU A 132 22.46 12.97 -23.42
C GLU A 132 23.36 12.45 -22.29
N ASN A 133 22.99 12.61 -21.01
CA ASN A 133 23.91 12.25 -19.91
C ASN A 133 23.72 10.85 -19.29
N TYR A 134 22.84 10.00 -19.83
CA TYR A 134 22.63 8.63 -19.31
C TYR A 134 22.98 7.50 -20.29
N LEU A 135 23.31 7.79 -21.57
CA LEU A 135 23.60 6.76 -22.58
C LEU A 135 25.06 6.29 -22.68
N SER A 136 25.98 6.82 -21.87
CA SER A 136 27.37 6.34 -21.87
C SER A 136 27.55 5.20 -20.86
N ASN A 137 26.98 4.01 -21.15
CA ASN A 137 27.51 2.69 -20.77
C ASN A 137 26.45 1.59 -20.94
N GLN A 138 26.26 1.08 -22.16
CA GLN A 138 26.27 -0.36 -22.45
C GLN A 138 25.90 -0.62 -23.92
N LYS A 139 26.85 -1.22 -24.65
CA LYS A 139 26.63 -1.79 -25.98
C LYS A 139 25.90 -3.13 -25.81
N TYR A 140 24.61 -3.19 -26.16
CA TYR A 140 23.95 -4.41 -26.59
C TYR A 140 23.00 -4.07 -27.74
N THR A 141 23.26 -4.68 -28.89
CA THR A 141 22.66 -4.39 -30.20
C THR A 141 21.24 -4.96 -30.33
N ASP A 142 20.33 -4.06 -30.71
CA ASP A 142 19.22 -4.18 -31.66
C ASP A 142 18.17 -5.31 -31.52
N SER A 143 16.96 -4.84 -31.18
CA SER A 143 15.60 -5.45 -31.09
C SER A 143 14.89 -5.07 -29.78
N ASN A 144 15.62 -4.51 -28.81
CA ASN A 144 15.17 -4.26 -27.43
C ASN A 144 14.98 -2.77 -27.03
N ASN A 145 15.18 -1.81 -27.93
CA ASN A 145 15.14 -0.38 -27.56
C ASN A 145 13.79 0.08 -27.00
N ASP A 146 12.67 -0.36 -27.59
CA ASP A 146 11.33 0.03 -27.12
C ASP A 146 11.01 -0.58 -25.75
N SER A 147 11.48 -1.80 -25.46
CA SER A 147 11.27 -2.44 -24.16
C SER A 147 12.06 -1.73 -23.05
N TYR A 148 13.33 -1.38 -23.31
CA TYR A 148 14.14 -0.61 -22.37
C TYR A 148 13.58 0.80 -22.14
N LEU A 149 13.08 1.47 -23.19
CA LEU A 149 12.44 2.77 -23.07
C LEU A 149 11.18 2.69 -22.19
N ASN A 150 10.31 1.70 -22.42
CA ASN A 150 9.11 1.45 -21.63
C ASN A 150 9.39 1.19 -20.15
N ILE A 151 10.48 0.49 -19.83
CA ILE A 151 10.88 0.22 -18.45
C ILE A 151 11.43 1.46 -17.79
N THR A 152 12.23 2.24 -18.51
CA THR A 152 12.76 3.52 -18.02
C THR A 152 11.62 4.50 -17.72
N GLU A 153 10.60 4.58 -18.59
CA GLU A 153 9.42 5.40 -18.36
C GLU A 153 8.62 4.96 -17.13
N LYS A 154 8.44 3.65 -16.95
CA LYS A 154 7.75 3.09 -15.76
C LYS A 154 8.55 3.31 -14.49
N GLU A 155 9.86 3.18 -14.53
CA GLU A 155 10.74 3.49 -13.41
C GLU A 155 10.59 4.96 -13.00
N VAL A 156 10.60 5.87 -13.97
CA VAL A 156 10.42 7.31 -13.74
C VAL A 156 9.04 7.61 -13.16
N ASP A 157 7.96 6.99 -13.67
CA ASP A 157 6.61 7.14 -13.13
C ASP A 157 6.50 6.64 -11.67
N VAL A 158 7.04 5.45 -11.39
CA VAL A 158 7.05 4.90 -10.03
C VAL A 158 7.84 5.79 -9.07
N LYS A 159 9.01 6.28 -9.47
CA LYS A 159 9.80 7.25 -8.69
C LYS A 159 8.98 8.52 -8.40
N LYS A 160 8.34 9.10 -9.41
CA LYS A 160 7.47 10.29 -9.25
C LYS A 160 6.30 10.03 -8.28
N LYS A 161 5.68 8.86 -8.35
CA LYS A 161 4.58 8.48 -7.43
C LYS A 161 5.09 8.30 -6.00
N ILE A 162 6.23 7.65 -5.78
CA ILE A 162 6.82 7.53 -4.44
C ILE A 162 7.14 8.91 -3.86
N GLU A 163 7.67 9.84 -4.65
CA GLU A 163 7.88 11.22 -4.20
C GLU A 163 6.57 11.90 -3.79
N LYS A 164 5.47 11.68 -4.52
CA LYS A 164 4.14 12.20 -4.16
C LYS A 164 3.57 11.58 -2.89
N LEU A 165 3.90 10.33 -2.57
CA LEU A 165 3.45 9.67 -1.34
C LEU A 165 3.92 10.41 -0.08
N LYS A 166 5.08 11.08 -0.13
CA LYS A 166 5.57 11.93 0.98
C LYS A 166 4.60 13.05 1.37
N ASN A 167 3.74 13.47 0.44
CA ASN A 167 2.72 14.48 0.69
C ASN A 167 1.35 13.91 1.12
N CYS A 168 1.20 12.59 1.12
CA CYS A 168 -0.03 11.90 1.45
C CYS A 168 -0.11 11.49 2.94
N CYS A 169 -1.29 11.05 3.37
CA CYS A 169 -1.50 10.40 4.67
C CYS A 169 -2.33 9.13 4.51
N ILE A 170 -2.26 8.25 5.51
CA ILE A 170 -3.06 7.03 5.59
C ILE A 170 -4.11 7.18 6.68
N VAL A 171 -5.35 6.80 6.35
CA VAL A 171 -6.44 6.62 7.29
C VAL A 171 -6.86 5.15 7.28
N VAL A 172 -6.81 4.47 8.41
CA VAL A 172 -7.09 3.03 8.52
C VAL A 172 -8.00 2.73 9.72
N THR A 173 -8.90 1.75 9.58
CA THR A 173 -9.92 1.46 10.62
C THR A 173 -9.36 0.82 11.89
N CYS A 174 -8.16 0.26 11.83
CA CYS A 174 -7.45 -0.39 12.94
C CYS A 174 -5.97 -0.01 12.87
N GLU A 175 -5.32 0.08 14.03
CA GLU A 175 -3.91 0.42 14.14
C GLU A 175 -3.06 -0.49 13.23
N PRO A 176 -2.26 0.09 12.32
CA PRO A 176 -1.39 -0.68 11.46
C PRO A 176 -0.42 -1.55 12.26
N CYS A 177 -0.13 -2.74 11.77
CA CYS A 177 0.88 -3.57 12.41
C CYS A 177 2.30 -3.03 12.18
N ILE A 178 3.28 -3.53 12.93
CA ILE A 178 4.71 -3.17 12.81
C ILE A 178 5.20 -3.20 11.35
N MET A 179 4.84 -4.25 10.59
CA MET A 179 5.16 -4.38 9.17
C MET A 179 4.60 -3.22 8.35
N CYS A 180 3.31 -2.89 8.55
CA CYS A 180 2.64 -1.83 7.81
C CYS A 180 3.24 -0.46 8.12
N VAL A 181 3.47 -0.13 9.41
CA VAL A 181 4.08 1.15 9.78
C VAL A 181 5.49 1.29 9.18
N TYR A 182 6.30 0.23 9.21
CA TYR A 182 7.63 0.25 8.58
C TYR A 182 7.56 0.45 7.06
N ALA A 183 6.63 -0.22 6.38
CA ALA A 183 6.37 -0.05 4.95
C ALA A 183 5.93 1.39 4.59
N ILE A 184 5.04 1.97 5.38
CA ILE A 184 4.55 3.36 5.24
C ILE A 184 5.72 4.35 5.37
N LYS A 185 6.60 4.11 6.35
CA LYS A 185 7.85 4.88 6.52
C LYS A 185 8.77 4.76 5.31
N LEU A 186 8.92 3.58 4.73
CA LEU A 186 9.81 3.38 3.57
C LEU A 186 9.37 4.19 2.36
N VAL A 187 8.08 4.42 2.18
CA VAL A 187 7.56 5.27 1.09
C VAL A 187 7.41 6.75 1.49
N GLY A 188 7.84 7.11 2.71
CA GLY A 188 7.92 8.50 3.18
C GLY A 188 6.61 9.15 3.62
N ILE A 189 5.52 8.38 3.74
CA ILE A 189 4.28 8.87 4.36
C ILE A 189 4.51 9.02 5.87
N LYS A 190 4.30 10.22 6.42
CA LYS A 190 4.48 10.44 7.86
C LYS A 190 3.20 10.40 8.68
N ASN A 191 2.05 10.81 8.13
CA ASN A 191 0.82 10.92 8.91
C ASN A 191 -0.04 9.66 8.79
N ILE A 192 -0.32 9.03 9.94
CA ILE A 192 -1.18 7.83 10.07
C ILE A 192 -2.33 8.14 11.02
N TYR A 193 -3.57 7.86 10.60
CA TYR A 193 -4.79 8.05 11.39
C TYR A 193 -5.54 6.73 11.56
N PHE A 194 -6.00 6.43 12.78
CA PHE A 194 -6.76 5.21 13.08
C PHE A 194 -7.66 5.39 14.30
N CYS A 195 -8.69 4.54 14.44
CA CYS A 195 -9.67 4.63 15.53
C CYS A 195 -9.77 3.40 16.43
N CYS A 196 -9.01 2.33 16.16
CA CYS A 196 -9.02 1.13 16.99
C CYS A 196 -7.60 0.63 17.22
N LEU A 197 -7.27 0.27 18.46
CA LEU A 197 -5.97 -0.28 18.82
C LEU A 197 -5.80 -1.70 18.28
N ASN A 198 -4.54 -2.09 18.04
CA ASN A 198 -4.13 -3.42 17.64
C ASN A 198 -3.22 -4.01 18.73
N GLU A 199 -3.85 -4.61 19.74
CA GLU A 199 -3.16 -5.12 20.94
C GLU A 199 -2.16 -6.25 20.67
N ARG A 200 -2.25 -6.90 19.50
CA ARG A 200 -1.43 -8.08 19.19
C ARG A 200 -0.24 -7.78 18.30
N PHE A 201 -0.36 -6.82 17.40
CA PHE A 201 0.67 -6.53 16.39
C PHE A 201 0.90 -5.03 16.15
N GLY A 202 0.26 -4.14 16.90
CA GLY A 202 0.23 -2.69 16.67
C GLY A 202 1.61 -2.04 16.68
N GLY A 203 1.91 -1.32 15.59
CA GLY A 203 3.19 -0.63 15.38
C GLY A 203 3.18 0.86 15.76
N CYS A 204 2.06 1.37 16.27
CA CYS A 204 1.87 2.78 16.59
C CYS A 204 1.82 3.04 18.10
N GLY A 205 2.06 2.03 18.94
CA GLY A 205 2.05 2.19 20.39
C GLY A 205 1.55 0.99 21.17
N SER A 206 0.65 0.18 20.60
CA SER A 206 0.07 -0.93 21.35
C SER A 206 1.05 -2.05 21.66
N VAL A 207 1.93 -2.40 20.71
CA VAL A 207 2.99 -3.40 20.91
C VAL A 207 4.37 -2.79 20.77
N LEU A 208 4.59 -2.01 19.71
CA LEU A 208 5.84 -1.30 19.48
C LEU A 208 5.52 0.14 19.06
N SER A 209 6.24 1.12 19.63
CA SER A 209 6.08 2.54 19.29
C SER A 209 7.09 2.96 18.22
N LEU A 210 6.82 2.67 16.94
CA LEU A 210 7.75 3.00 15.86
C LEU A 210 7.92 4.51 15.64
N GLN A 211 6.93 5.31 16.03
CA GLN A 211 7.00 6.77 16.01
C GLN A 211 8.06 7.36 16.96
N LYS A 212 8.57 6.57 17.92
CA LYS A 212 9.69 6.98 18.78
C LYS A 212 11.05 6.78 18.11
N ILE A 213 11.10 5.96 17.08
CA ILE A 213 12.33 5.54 16.37
C ILE A 213 12.42 6.27 15.02
N TYR A 214 11.28 6.48 14.37
CA TYR A 214 11.17 7.05 13.04
C TYR A 214 10.31 8.32 13.07
N ASP A 215 10.58 9.22 12.13
CA ASP A 215 9.84 10.45 11.90
C ASP A 215 8.46 10.16 11.26
N ILE A 216 7.55 9.65 12.08
CA ILE A 216 6.17 9.28 11.74
C ILE A 216 5.24 9.89 12.79
N ASN A 217 4.18 10.53 12.34
CA ASN A 217 3.13 11.09 13.17
C ASN A 217 1.97 10.10 13.29
N VAL A 218 1.72 9.67 14.51
CA VAL A 218 0.68 8.72 14.86
C VAL A 218 -0.49 9.47 15.48
N ASN A 219 -1.66 9.39 14.84
CA ASN A 219 -2.86 10.10 15.23
C ASN A 219 -3.97 9.09 15.57
N TYR A 220 -4.10 8.78 16.85
CA TYR A 220 -5.22 7.98 17.35
C TYR A 220 -6.45 8.87 17.50
N ILE A 221 -7.50 8.57 16.76
CA ILE A 221 -8.78 9.28 16.82
C ILE A 221 -9.67 8.56 17.82
N GLU A 222 -9.69 9.08 19.05
CA GLU A 222 -10.51 8.58 20.14
C GLU A 222 -11.98 8.97 19.90
N CYS A 223 -12.67 8.16 19.09
CA CYS A 223 -14.10 8.30 18.85
C CYS A 223 -14.81 7.01 19.23
N ASP A 224 -15.46 7.04 20.39
CA ASP A 224 -16.09 5.90 21.04
C ASP A 224 -17.00 5.08 20.10
N GLN A 225 -17.78 5.77 19.27
CA GLN A 225 -18.65 5.15 18.27
C GLN A 225 -17.86 4.42 17.16
N LEU A 226 -16.80 5.04 16.63
CA LEU A 226 -15.98 4.45 15.56
C LEU A 226 -15.12 3.30 16.08
N THR A 227 -14.55 3.44 17.27
CA THR A 227 -13.76 2.40 17.94
C THR A 227 -14.62 1.16 18.19
N LYS A 228 -15.81 1.33 18.80
CA LYS A 228 -16.76 0.23 19.03
C LYS A 228 -17.19 -0.43 17.73
N ARG A 229 -17.42 0.36 16.67
CA ARG A 229 -17.77 -0.15 15.34
C ARG A 229 -16.66 -1.00 14.74
N SER A 230 -15.42 -0.51 14.74
CA SER A 230 -14.24 -1.24 14.25
C SER A 230 -14.02 -2.57 15.00
N ILE A 231 -14.07 -2.53 16.34
CA ILE A 231 -13.97 -3.72 17.20
C ILE A 231 -15.09 -4.73 16.89
N SER A 232 -16.32 -4.24 16.71
CA SER A 232 -17.47 -5.09 16.39
C SER A 232 -17.32 -5.82 15.06
N LEU A 233 -16.75 -5.16 14.04
CA LEU A 233 -16.45 -5.80 12.75
C LEU A 233 -15.44 -6.93 12.90
N MET A 234 -14.32 -6.67 13.59
CA MET A 234 -13.30 -7.69 13.83
C MET A 234 -13.85 -8.87 14.66
N LYS A 235 -14.63 -8.59 15.71
CA LYS A 235 -15.31 -9.63 16.51
C LYS A 235 -16.26 -10.46 15.64
N SER A 236 -17.03 -9.83 14.77
CA SER A 236 -17.94 -10.52 13.84
C SER A 236 -17.17 -11.45 12.89
N PHE A 237 -16.03 -11.00 12.34
CA PHE A 237 -15.17 -11.83 11.50
C PHE A 237 -14.66 -13.07 12.25
N TYR A 238 -14.15 -12.92 13.48
CA TYR A 238 -13.68 -14.06 14.26
C TYR A 238 -14.81 -15.02 14.68
N ARG A 239 -16.01 -14.49 15.00
CA ARG A 239 -17.20 -15.30 15.32
C ARG A 239 -17.69 -16.10 14.12
N ALA A 240 -17.60 -15.56 12.91
CA ALA A 240 -17.95 -16.27 11.69
C ALA A 240 -17.06 -17.52 11.48
N GLY A 241 -15.82 -17.48 12.01
CA GLY A 241 -14.87 -18.57 11.95
C GLY A 241 -14.33 -18.78 10.53
N ASN A 242 -13.32 -19.65 10.41
CA ASN A 242 -12.82 -20.06 9.08
C ASN A 242 -13.66 -21.25 8.59
N PRO A 243 -14.53 -21.09 7.56
CA PRO A 243 -15.32 -22.19 7.03
C PRO A 243 -14.46 -23.29 6.39
N SER A 244 -13.22 -22.97 6.00
CA SER A 244 -12.26 -23.93 5.44
C SER A 244 -11.52 -24.74 6.52
N ALA A 245 -11.60 -24.35 7.80
CA ALA A 245 -11.01 -25.14 8.86
C ALA A 245 -11.83 -26.42 9.12
N PRO A 246 -11.20 -27.54 9.51
CA PRO A 246 -11.92 -28.71 10.00
C PRO A 246 -12.85 -28.32 11.16
N GLU A 247 -14.03 -28.93 11.25
CA GLU A 247 -15.07 -28.54 12.21
C GLU A 247 -14.57 -28.56 13.66
N GLU A 248 -13.73 -29.54 14.00
CA GLU A 248 -13.02 -29.69 15.27
C GLU A 248 -12.14 -28.48 15.64
N LYS A 249 -11.62 -27.76 14.64
CA LYS A 249 -10.72 -26.60 14.81
C LYS A 249 -11.42 -25.25 14.64
N ARG A 250 -12.72 -25.22 14.29
CA ARG A 250 -13.46 -23.96 14.08
C ARG A 250 -13.76 -23.20 15.37
N LYS A 251 -13.80 -23.89 16.51
CA LYS A 251 -14.10 -23.29 17.81
C LYS A 251 -12.80 -22.88 18.52
N ARG A 252 -12.37 -21.63 18.36
CA ARG A 252 -11.57 -20.96 19.40
C ARG A 252 -12.53 -20.17 20.27
N ALA A 253 -12.55 -20.45 21.57
CA ALA A 253 -13.26 -19.61 22.52
C ALA A 253 -12.71 -18.18 22.41
N LEU A 254 -13.58 -17.21 22.12
CA LEU A 254 -13.24 -15.81 22.28
C LEU A 254 -13.27 -15.54 23.78
N SER A 255 -12.09 -15.44 24.40
CA SER A 255 -11.92 -14.95 25.77
C SER A 255 -12.23 -13.47 25.85
#